data_AF-A0A9P6EI37-F1
#
_entry.id   AF-A0A9P6EI37-F1
#
_cell.length_a   1.000
_cell.length_b   1.000
_cell.length_c   1.000
_cell.angle_alpha   90.00
_cell.angle_beta   90.00
_cell.angle_gamma   90.00
#
_symmetry.space_group_name_H-M   'P 1'
#
loop_
_entity.id
_entity.type
_entity.pdbx_description
1 polymer ?
#
loop_
_entity_poly.entity_id
_entity_poly.type
_entity_poly.pdbx_seq_one_letter_code
_entity_poly.pdbx_strand_id
1 'polypeptide(L)'
;MAWYPKVVGLDTDWTIWQNYLGMEYWGKGPGAASTSQDNIERVDRWTLRDKTNKNMWIKQYNDIANIVYDILKNGAKLAIVSRNRNKEMCDRALTFFNANNPNDGNKEYSIIHLVTYDEIIDQSKVEHWRRIHGWSGEDYSEFLMFDDEAAHNSVRIEVGVTFQQARDKKGLYWDLYIEGLNAWRRAKTVIMHNTPTAPKNRKLIGYSGLPGFWIDLIGKGEGIVEPKTPYRWGYAFYIADYIELAKYFCGWNGTWINDDGSKVCEVWVRDYEAWQSINKVWVPENGGGLIQMNNIHWSYEETGQNQEDRDRIIAGFGVPTPYVLFSRHHWMNGMPVPQPQRWSEMVVYTQVQRALFDVVPLTDAQVKANTNPRPYPFHHQIKEWNITVPSVTWQEFKSRGETDYY
;
A
#
# COMPACT_ATOMS: atom_id res chain seq x y z
N MET A 1 -10.71 6.81 23.75
CA MET A 1 -11.39 6.02 22.70
C MET A 1 -10.31 5.61 21.71
N ALA A 2 -10.13 4.32 21.43
CA ALA A 2 -9.12 3.87 20.47
C ALA A 2 -9.49 4.36 19.06
N TRP A 3 -8.53 4.83 18.26
CA TRP A 3 -8.80 5.30 16.90
C TRP A 3 -9.30 4.15 16.01
N TYR A 4 -10.21 4.51 15.10
CA TYR A 4 -10.89 3.58 14.21
C TYR A 4 -11.13 4.24 12.83
N PRO A 5 -10.97 3.51 11.71
CA PRO A 5 -11.23 4.05 10.37
C PRO A 5 -12.67 4.56 10.20
N LYS A 6 -12.89 5.58 9.37
CA LYS A 6 -14.25 6.08 9.08
C LYS A 6 -14.99 5.22 8.08
N VAL A 7 -14.27 4.57 7.17
CA VAL A 7 -14.83 3.64 6.19
C VAL A 7 -13.99 2.38 6.15
N VAL A 8 -14.66 1.23 6.24
CA VAL A 8 -14.04 -0.08 6.04
C VAL A 8 -14.67 -0.74 4.82
N GLY A 9 -13.86 -0.95 3.79
CA GLY A 9 -14.25 -1.59 2.54
C GLY A 9 -13.88 -3.06 2.52
N LEU A 10 -14.82 -3.90 2.13
CA LEU A 10 -14.64 -5.34 1.96
C LEU A 10 -14.86 -5.71 0.49
N ASP A 11 -13.93 -6.43 -0.11
CA ASP A 11 -14.19 -7.14 -1.36
C ASP A 11 -15.15 -8.33 -1.14
N THR A 12 -15.71 -8.85 -2.23
CA THR A 12 -16.68 -9.93 -2.20
C THR A 12 -16.05 -11.31 -2.34
N ASP A 13 -15.57 -11.64 -3.54
CA ASP A 13 -15.14 -12.99 -3.89
C ASP A 13 -13.82 -13.28 -3.19
N TRP A 14 -13.67 -14.48 -2.62
CA TRP A 14 -12.53 -14.87 -1.79
C TRP A 14 -12.23 -14.00 -0.56
N THR A 15 -12.98 -12.92 -0.30
CA THR A 15 -12.84 -12.03 0.86
C THR A 15 -14.00 -12.20 1.86
N ILE A 16 -15.25 -11.93 1.44
CA ILE A 16 -16.46 -12.16 2.26
C ILE A 16 -16.90 -13.62 2.17
N TRP A 17 -16.77 -14.25 0.99
CA TRP A 17 -17.13 -15.63 0.77
C TRP A 17 -16.11 -16.39 -0.06
N GLN A 18 -16.15 -17.71 0.02
CA GLN A 18 -15.34 -18.62 -0.80
C GLN A 18 -15.89 -18.72 -2.22
N ASN A 19 -15.00 -18.90 -3.19
CA ASN A 19 -15.29 -19.01 -4.63
C ASN A 19 -15.81 -17.72 -5.27
N TYR A 20 -15.91 -17.76 -6.61
CA TYR A 20 -16.42 -16.66 -7.43
C TYR A 20 -17.93 -16.78 -7.65
N LEU A 21 -18.63 -15.67 -7.44
CA LEU A 21 -20.03 -15.50 -7.80
C LEU A 21 -20.13 -14.80 -9.17
N GLY A 22 -20.11 -15.56 -10.27
CA GLY A 22 -20.04 -14.99 -11.62
C GLY A 22 -21.16 -15.43 -12.55
N MET A 23 -21.77 -14.47 -13.26
CA MET A 23 -22.83 -14.75 -14.25
C MET A 23 -22.35 -15.55 -15.46
N GLU A 24 -21.04 -15.72 -15.63
CA GLU A 24 -20.43 -16.55 -16.64
C GLU A 24 -20.58 -18.06 -16.34
N TYR A 25 -20.69 -18.42 -15.06
CA TYR A 25 -20.81 -19.82 -14.62
C TYR A 25 -22.16 -20.15 -13.94
N TRP A 26 -22.77 -19.15 -13.29
CA TRP A 26 -24.06 -19.28 -12.60
C TRP A 26 -25.23 -19.08 -13.58
N GLY A 27 -26.34 -19.76 -13.33
CA GLY A 27 -27.57 -19.68 -14.13
C GLY A 27 -27.41 -20.16 -15.57
N LYS A 28 -26.56 -21.16 -15.81
CA LYS A 28 -26.29 -21.72 -17.16
C LYS A 28 -26.84 -23.12 -17.39
N GLY A 29 -27.33 -23.78 -16.34
CA GLY A 29 -27.88 -25.13 -16.46
C GLY A 29 -29.32 -25.14 -17.01
N PRO A 30 -29.85 -26.34 -17.33
CA PRO A 30 -31.24 -26.49 -17.73
C PRO A 30 -32.20 -25.93 -16.67
N GLY A 31 -33.18 -25.14 -17.10
CA GLY A 31 -34.18 -24.52 -16.21
C GLY A 31 -33.72 -23.26 -15.51
N ALA A 32 -32.62 -22.62 -15.96
CA ALA A 32 -32.17 -21.35 -15.42
C ALA A 32 -33.22 -20.25 -15.59
N ALA A 33 -33.42 -19.47 -14.54
CA ALA A 33 -34.19 -18.25 -14.60
C ALA A 33 -33.48 -17.26 -15.54
N SER A 34 -34.26 -16.51 -16.33
CA SER A 34 -33.75 -15.44 -17.20
C SER A 34 -33.02 -14.35 -16.42
N THR A 35 -33.47 -14.10 -15.18
CA THR A 35 -32.88 -13.15 -14.25
C THR A 35 -31.76 -13.83 -13.46
N SER A 36 -30.52 -13.41 -13.69
CA SER A 36 -29.31 -14.10 -13.20
C SER A 36 -29.31 -14.37 -11.69
N GLN A 37 -29.62 -13.36 -10.87
CA GLN A 37 -29.68 -13.42 -9.42
C GLN A 37 -30.79 -14.31 -8.86
N ASP A 38 -31.83 -14.60 -9.65
CA ASP A 38 -32.88 -15.52 -9.23
C ASP A 38 -32.45 -16.99 -9.37
N ASN A 39 -31.27 -17.26 -9.93
CA ASN A 39 -30.64 -18.58 -9.92
C ASN A 39 -29.88 -18.88 -8.61
N ILE A 40 -29.79 -17.93 -7.68
CA ILE A 40 -29.18 -18.16 -6.37
C ILE A 40 -30.21 -18.82 -5.44
N GLU A 41 -29.84 -19.95 -4.82
CA GLU A 41 -30.58 -20.57 -3.74
C GLU A 41 -29.75 -20.63 -2.45
N ARG A 42 -30.43 -20.46 -1.32
CA ARG A 42 -29.83 -20.66 0.00
C ARG A 42 -29.83 -22.15 0.34
N VAL A 43 -28.65 -22.69 0.66
CA VAL A 43 -28.50 -24.08 1.12
C VAL A 43 -28.62 -24.13 2.65
N ASP A 44 -27.89 -23.25 3.33
CA ASP A 44 -27.92 -23.13 4.79
C ASP A 44 -27.66 -21.67 5.21
N ARG A 45 -27.33 -21.43 6.49
CA ARG A 45 -27.07 -20.09 7.00
C ARG A 45 -25.92 -19.38 6.27
N TRP A 46 -24.89 -20.12 5.87
CA TRP A 46 -23.60 -19.65 5.39
C TRP A 46 -23.35 -19.95 3.91
N THR A 47 -24.09 -20.92 3.33
CA THR A 47 -23.83 -21.43 1.99
C THR A 47 -24.94 -21.07 1.02
N LEU A 48 -24.56 -20.48 -0.12
CA LEU A 48 -25.42 -20.25 -1.28
C LEU A 48 -24.94 -21.10 -2.45
N ARG A 49 -25.85 -21.46 -3.35
CA ARG A 49 -25.57 -22.35 -4.47
C ARG A 49 -26.39 -21.95 -5.69
N ASP A 50 -25.89 -22.31 -6.87
CA ASP A 50 -26.66 -22.17 -8.08
C ASP A 50 -27.81 -23.19 -8.14
N LYS A 51 -29.00 -22.75 -8.54
CA LYS A 51 -30.18 -23.61 -8.67
C LYS A 51 -30.01 -24.69 -9.73
N THR A 52 -29.30 -24.38 -10.81
CA THR A 52 -29.20 -25.21 -12.02
C THR A 52 -27.92 -26.02 -12.12
N ASN A 53 -26.86 -25.60 -11.41
CA ASN A 53 -25.59 -26.28 -11.34
C ASN A 53 -25.11 -26.35 -9.87
N LYS A 54 -25.44 -27.46 -9.20
CA LYS A 54 -25.14 -27.61 -7.76
C LYS A 54 -23.64 -27.65 -7.42
N ASN A 55 -22.74 -27.71 -8.42
CA ASN A 55 -21.30 -27.60 -8.20
C ASN A 55 -20.84 -26.15 -8.02
N MET A 56 -21.66 -25.17 -8.40
CA MET A 56 -21.36 -23.75 -8.21
C MET A 56 -21.95 -23.30 -6.87
N TRP A 57 -21.09 -22.90 -5.94
CA TRP A 57 -21.49 -22.47 -4.60
C TRP A 57 -20.52 -21.42 -4.06
N ILE A 58 -21.04 -20.58 -3.17
CA ILE A 58 -20.25 -19.69 -2.32
C ILE A 58 -20.58 -19.94 -0.86
N LYS A 59 -19.61 -19.75 0.02
CA LYS A 59 -19.79 -19.89 1.46
C LYS A 59 -19.18 -18.71 2.19
N GLN A 60 -19.98 -17.99 2.97
CA GLN A 60 -19.51 -16.88 3.79
C GLN A 60 -18.45 -17.37 4.78
N TYR A 61 -17.36 -16.61 4.94
CA TYR A 61 -16.38 -16.89 5.98
C TYR A 61 -16.96 -16.63 7.38
N ASN A 62 -16.53 -17.43 8.36
CA ASN A 62 -17.18 -17.51 9.68
C ASN A 62 -17.25 -16.17 10.43
N ASP A 63 -16.22 -15.32 10.30
CA ASP A 63 -16.09 -14.11 11.12
C ASP A 63 -16.75 -12.88 10.51
N ILE A 64 -17.25 -12.95 9.27
CA ILE A 64 -17.79 -11.77 8.57
C ILE A 64 -18.90 -11.10 9.36
N ALA A 65 -19.82 -11.87 9.96
CA ALA A 65 -20.90 -11.28 10.75
C ALA A 65 -20.38 -10.49 11.97
N ASN A 66 -19.32 -10.99 12.62
CA ASN A 66 -18.68 -10.32 13.76
C ASN A 66 -17.86 -9.10 13.32
N ILE A 67 -17.22 -9.17 12.15
CA ILE A 67 -16.45 -8.07 11.57
C ILE A 67 -17.39 -6.92 11.18
N VAL A 68 -18.49 -7.21 10.48
CA VAL A 68 -19.53 -6.21 10.17
C VAL A 68 -20.06 -5.57 11.45
N TYR A 69 -20.33 -6.38 12.48
CA TYR A 69 -20.74 -5.88 13.78
C TYR A 69 -19.71 -4.90 14.38
N ASP A 70 -18.42 -5.25 14.38
CA ASP A 70 -17.37 -4.41 14.95
C ASP A 70 -17.19 -3.09 14.19
N ILE A 71 -17.24 -3.13 12.84
CA ILE A 71 -17.24 -1.93 11.98
C ILE A 71 -18.33 -0.95 12.43
N LEU A 72 -19.57 -1.43 12.52
CA LEU A 72 -20.72 -0.59 12.87
C LEU A 72 -20.68 -0.12 14.33
N LYS A 73 -20.21 -0.96 15.25
CA LYS A 73 -20.11 -0.65 16.69
C LYS A 73 -19.15 0.50 16.96
N ASN A 74 -18.08 0.58 16.18
CA ASN A 74 -17.10 1.65 16.27
C ASN A 74 -17.46 2.88 15.42
N GLY A 75 -18.67 2.93 14.85
CA GLY A 75 -19.19 4.07 14.10
C GLY A 75 -18.60 4.22 12.69
N ALA A 76 -17.91 3.21 12.19
CA ALA A 76 -17.41 3.20 10.82
C ALA A 76 -18.53 2.81 9.84
N LYS A 77 -18.44 3.34 8.63
CA LYS A 77 -19.31 2.98 7.51
C LYS A 77 -18.78 1.73 6.83
N LEU A 78 -19.66 0.76 6.58
CA LEU A 78 -19.33 -0.43 5.79
C LEU A 78 -19.43 -0.09 4.29
N ALA A 79 -18.38 -0.41 3.55
CA ALA A 79 -18.38 -0.39 2.09
C ALA A 79 -18.21 -1.82 1.53
N ILE A 80 -18.94 -2.14 0.48
CA ILE A 80 -18.65 -3.29 -0.38
C ILE A 80 -17.97 -2.74 -1.62
N VAL A 81 -16.77 -3.21 -1.90
CA VAL A 81 -15.96 -2.69 -3.01
C VAL A 81 -15.52 -3.87 -3.83
N SER A 82 -16.10 -4.10 -5.01
CA SER A 82 -15.87 -5.30 -5.80
C SER A 82 -15.79 -5.04 -7.30
N ARG A 83 -14.95 -5.81 -7.99
CA ARG A 83 -14.84 -5.80 -9.45
C ARG A 83 -15.75 -6.80 -10.14
N ASN A 84 -16.65 -7.42 -9.39
CA ASN A 84 -17.60 -8.36 -9.95
C ASN A 84 -18.47 -7.68 -11.03
N ARG A 85 -18.68 -8.40 -12.13
CA ARG A 85 -19.42 -7.90 -13.30
C ARG A 85 -20.93 -7.90 -13.13
N ASN A 86 -21.44 -8.50 -12.05
CA ASN A 86 -22.87 -8.62 -11.81
C ASN A 86 -23.20 -8.16 -10.39
N LYS A 87 -23.53 -6.87 -10.28
CA LYS A 87 -23.90 -6.23 -9.04
C LYS A 87 -25.14 -6.87 -8.41
N GLU A 88 -26.18 -7.11 -9.19
CA GLU A 88 -27.47 -7.62 -8.70
C GLU A 88 -27.33 -9.03 -8.09
N MET A 89 -26.42 -9.86 -8.61
CA MET A 89 -26.09 -11.16 -8.02
C MET A 89 -25.38 -11.02 -6.68
N CYS A 90 -24.38 -10.13 -6.59
CA CYS A 90 -23.67 -9.88 -5.34
C CYS A 90 -24.61 -9.32 -4.26
N ASP A 91 -25.44 -8.34 -4.62
CA ASP A 91 -26.45 -7.77 -3.75
C ASP A 91 -27.40 -8.86 -3.26
N ARG A 92 -27.88 -9.71 -4.18
CA ARG A 92 -28.75 -10.84 -3.81
C ARG A 92 -28.05 -11.80 -2.88
N ALA A 93 -26.77 -12.14 -3.08
CA ALA A 93 -26.03 -12.97 -2.14
C ALA A 93 -25.96 -12.32 -0.74
N LEU A 94 -25.66 -11.02 -0.67
CA LEU A 94 -25.61 -10.24 0.57
C LEU A 94 -26.97 -10.10 1.27
N THR A 95 -28.10 -10.32 0.59
CA THR A 95 -29.43 -10.40 1.25
C THR A 95 -29.60 -11.66 2.11
N PHE A 96 -28.89 -12.75 1.80
CA PHE A 96 -29.02 -14.02 2.52
C PHE A 96 -28.06 -14.15 3.70
N PHE A 97 -26.96 -13.40 3.69
CA PHE A 97 -26.00 -13.33 4.78
C PHE A 97 -26.39 -12.26 5.77
N ASN A 98 -26.32 -12.59 7.07
CA ASN A 98 -26.83 -11.74 8.14
C ASN A 98 -25.73 -11.34 9.13
N ALA A 99 -25.86 -10.15 9.71
CA ALA A 99 -25.05 -9.66 10.82
C ALA A 99 -25.92 -8.89 11.82
N ASN A 100 -25.47 -8.80 13.07
CA ASN A 100 -26.15 -8.00 14.08
C ASN A 100 -25.82 -6.52 13.90
N ASN A 101 -26.80 -5.64 14.10
CA ASN A 101 -26.60 -4.20 14.10
C ASN A 101 -26.48 -3.68 15.54
N PRO A 102 -25.27 -3.26 15.99
CA PRO A 102 -25.07 -2.73 17.34
C PRO A 102 -25.85 -1.43 17.60
N ASN A 103 -26.21 -0.70 16.55
CA ASN A 103 -26.90 0.59 16.64
C ASN A 103 -28.42 0.44 16.73
N ASP A 104 -28.95 -0.79 16.63
CA ASP A 104 -30.38 -1.10 16.72
C ASP A 104 -30.62 -2.32 17.64
N GLY A 105 -30.16 -2.21 18.89
CA GLY A 105 -30.40 -3.23 19.92
C GLY A 105 -29.82 -4.62 19.61
N ASN A 106 -28.77 -4.70 18.78
CA ASN A 106 -28.19 -5.96 18.27
C ASN A 106 -29.16 -6.81 17.43
N LYS A 107 -30.16 -6.21 16.80
CA LYS A 107 -31.07 -6.91 15.89
C LYS A 107 -30.31 -7.43 14.65
N GLU A 108 -30.70 -8.59 14.16
CA GLU A 108 -30.11 -9.21 12.98
C GLU A 108 -30.68 -8.58 11.69
N TYR A 109 -29.80 -8.20 10.76
CA TYR A 109 -30.11 -7.65 9.44
C TYR A 109 -29.33 -8.40 8.36
N SER A 110 -29.85 -8.47 7.14
CA SER A 110 -29.02 -8.87 6.01
C SER A 110 -27.89 -7.87 5.81
N ILE A 111 -26.69 -8.34 5.45
CA ILE A 111 -25.50 -7.50 5.34
C ILE A 111 -25.73 -6.34 4.38
N ILE A 112 -26.41 -6.58 3.25
CA ILE A 112 -26.71 -5.51 2.27
C ILE A 112 -27.46 -4.31 2.89
N HIS A 113 -28.32 -4.53 3.89
CA HIS A 113 -29.04 -3.46 4.58
C HIS A 113 -28.15 -2.65 5.53
N LEU A 114 -26.95 -3.14 5.84
CA LEU A 114 -25.95 -2.49 6.68
C LEU A 114 -24.85 -1.80 5.86
N VAL A 115 -24.81 -2.03 4.55
CA VAL A 115 -23.84 -1.41 3.63
C VAL A 115 -24.20 0.05 3.42
N THR A 116 -23.21 0.93 3.60
CA THR A 116 -23.35 2.37 3.33
C THR A 116 -22.91 2.74 1.91
N TYR A 117 -21.82 2.12 1.44
CA TYR A 117 -21.29 2.35 0.09
C TYR A 117 -21.21 1.02 -0.65
N ASP A 118 -21.96 0.91 -1.74
CA ASP A 118 -22.13 -0.33 -2.48
C ASP A 118 -21.55 -0.17 -3.90
N GLU A 119 -20.26 -0.47 -3.99
CA GLU A 119 -19.36 -0.14 -5.08
C GLU A 119 -18.93 -1.43 -5.79
N ILE A 120 -19.87 -2.04 -6.51
CA ILE A 120 -19.68 -3.30 -7.25
C ILE A 120 -19.74 -3.03 -8.75
N ILE A 121 -18.58 -2.79 -9.36
CA ILE A 121 -18.45 -2.42 -10.78
C ILE A 121 -17.10 -2.97 -11.30
N ASP A 122 -17.04 -3.52 -12.52
CA ASP A 122 -15.77 -3.95 -13.13
C ASP A 122 -14.91 -2.74 -13.57
N GLN A 123 -14.24 -2.11 -12.60
CA GLN A 123 -13.34 -0.96 -12.74
C GLN A 123 -12.15 -1.07 -11.78
N SER A 124 -11.13 -0.23 -11.93
CA SER A 124 -10.05 -0.18 -10.94
C SER A 124 -10.60 0.12 -9.53
N LYS A 125 -10.09 -0.57 -8.50
CA LYS A 125 -10.43 -0.28 -7.10
C LYS A 125 -10.07 1.15 -6.70
N VAL A 126 -9.10 1.76 -7.38
CA VAL A 126 -8.76 3.18 -7.21
C VAL A 126 -9.97 4.07 -7.54
N GLU A 127 -10.71 3.78 -8.61
CA GLU A 127 -11.90 4.55 -8.99
C GLU A 127 -13.06 4.38 -8.01
N HIS A 128 -13.23 3.18 -7.47
CA HIS A 128 -14.22 2.93 -6.41
C HIS A 128 -13.92 3.82 -5.19
N TRP A 129 -12.66 3.86 -4.74
CA TRP A 129 -12.27 4.70 -3.62
C TRP A 129 -12.33 6.20 -3.92
N ARG A 130 -12.10 6.63 -5.17
CA ARG A 130 -12.34 8.03 -5.59
C ARG A 130 -13.81 8.43 -5.44
N ARG A 131 -14.75 7.55 -5.80
CA ARG A 131 -16.19 7.79 -5.60
C ARG A 131 -16.57 7.80 -4.12
N ILE A 132 -16.11 6.81 -3.34
CA ILE A 132 -16.35 6.75 -1.89
C ILE A 132 -15.80 7.99 -1.19
N HIS A 133 -14.60 8.44 -1.56
CA HIS A 133 -14.03 9.70 -1.08
C HIS A 133 -14.97 10.88 -1.41
N GLY A 134 -15.40 11.01 -2.66
CA GLY A 134 -16.33 12.07 -3.08
C GLY A 134 -17.68 12.07 -2.33
N TRP A 135 -18.21 10.88 -2.00
CA TRP A 135 -19.49 10.75 -1.27
C TRP A 135 -19.35 10.92 0.24
N SER A 136 -18.24 10.44 0.82
CA SER A 136 -18.00 10.48 2.26
C SER A 136 -17.46 11.82 2.72
N GLY A 137 -16.68 12.51 1.89
CA GLY A 137 -15.92 13.71 2.25
C GLY A 137 -14.74 13.43 3.19
N GLU A 138 -14.47 12.17 3.50
CA GLU A 138 -13.41 11.75 4.42
C GLU A 138 -12.08 11.61 3.66
N ASP A 139 -10.97 11.93 4.31
CA ASP A 139 -9.64 11.75 3.74
C ASP A 139 -9.31 10.27 3.52
N TYR A 140 -8.54 9.93 2.47
CA TYR A 140 -8.17 8.53 2.19
C TYR A 140 -7.45 7.84 3.35
N SER A 141 -6.76 8.60 4.22
CA SER A 141 -6.16 8.06 5.44
C SER A 141 -7.16 7.53 6.46
N GLU A 142 -8.44 7.83 6.31
CA GLU A 142 -9.54 7.31 7.14
C GLU A 142 -10.12 5.99 6.60
N PHE A 143 -9.59 5.48 5.48
CA PHE A 143 -10.09 4.29 4.81
C PHE A 143 -9.19 3.08 5.03
N LEU A 144 -9.84 1.93 5.23
CA LEU A 144 -9.21 0.62 5.31
C LEU A 144 -9.94 -0.34 4.34
N MET A 145 -9.18 -1.04 3.51
CA MET A 145 -9.68 -2.00 2.55
C MET A 145 -9.14 -3.40 2.83
N PHE A 146 -10.01 -4.41 2.73
CA PHE A 146 -9.66 -5.82 2.71
C PHE A 146 -10.03 -6.43 1.35
N ASP A 147 -9.09 -7.15 0.75
CA ASP A 147 -9.21 -7.75 -0.59
C ASP A 147 -8.24 -8.93 -0.71
N ASP A 148 -8.56 -9.97 -1.48
CA ASP A 148 -7.66 -11.11 -1.67
C ASP A 148 -6.63 -10.88 -2.79
N GLU A 149 -6.95 -10.07 -3.78
CA GLU A 149 -6.09 -9.84 -4.96
C GLU A 149 -5.00 -8.80 -4.66
N ALA A 150 -3.74 -9.20 -4.80
CA ALA A 150 -2.62 -8.34 -4.44
C ALA A 150 -2.51 -7.10 -5.35
N ALA A 151 -2.96 -7.20 -6.60
CA ALA A 151 -3.03 -6.07 -7.54
C ALA A 151 -3.82 -4.88 -6.99
N HIS A 152 -4.79 -5.13 -6.12
CA HIS A 152 -5.63 -4.08 -5.53
C HIS A 152 -4.91 -3.27 -4.45
N ASN A 153 -3.70 -3.66 -4.04
CA ASN A 153 -2.79 -2.83 -3.25
C ASN A 153 -2.45 -1.47 -3.93
N SER A 154 -2.68 -1.35 -5.24
CA SER A 154 -2.64 -0.06 -5.94
C SER A 154 -3.43 1.03 -5.21
N VAL A 155 -4.55 0.74 -4.52
CA VAL A 155 -5.29 1.75 -3.74
C VAL A 155 -4.44 2.42 -2.64
N ARG A 156 -3.55 1.66 -2.01
CA ARG A 156 -2.60 2.15 -1.00
C ARG A 156 -1.58 3.09 -1.62
N ILE A 157 -1.14 2.77 -2.82
CA ILE A 157 -0.14 3.52 -3.54
C ILE A 157 -0.73 4.80 -4.13
N GLU A 158 -1.82 4.67 -4.89
CA GLU A 158 -2.35 5.72 -5.74
C GLU A 158 -3.17 6.74 -4.95
N VAL A 159 -3.97 6.30 -3.98
CA VAL A 159 -4.89 7.19 -3.25
C VAL A 159 -4.66 7.21 -1.75
N GLY A 160 -3.92 6.25 -1.19
CA GLY A 160 -3.45 6.30 0.20
C GLY A 160 -4.33 5.54 1.19
N VAL A 161 -5.31 4.79 0.69
CA VAL A 161 -6.15 3.88 1.47
C VAL A 161 -5.28 2.83 2.15
N THR A 162 -5.52 2.52 3.43
CA THR A 162 -4.82 1.38 4.03
C THR A 162 -5.34 0.08 3.42
N PHE A 163 -4.45 -0.78 2.93
CA PHE A 163 -4.80 -2.05 2.29
C PHE A 163 -4.31 -3.22 3.13
N GLN A 164 -5.14 -4.26 3.26
CA GLN A 164 -4.80 -5.51 3.93
C GLN A 164 -5.22 -6.70 3.07
N GLN A 165 -4.25 -7.51 2.64
CA GLN A 165 -4.52 -8.64 1.75
C GLN A 165 -5.10 -9.87 2.50
N ALA A 166 -6.20 -10.42 2.01
CA ALA A 166 -6.80 -11.69 2.42
C ALA A 166 -6.22 -12.87 1.62
N ARG A 167 -4.98 -13.24 1.94
CA ARG A 167 -4.17 -14.19 1.17
C ARG A 167 -4.66 -15.64 1.19
N ASP A 168 -4.13 -16.40 0.24
CA ASP A 168 -4.20 -17.87 0.17
C ASP A 168 -5.63 -18.42 0.15
N LYS A 169 -6.60 -17.61 -0.31
CA LYS A 169 -8.02 -17.99 -0.36
C LYS A 169 -8.56 -18.39 1.02
N LYS A 170 -7.98 -17.86 2.10
CA LYS A 170 -8.46 -18.05 3.49
C LYS A 170 -9.58 -17.09 3.85
N GLY A 171 -9.78 -16.04 3.06
CA GLY A 171 -10.77 -15.01 3.31
C GLY A 171 -10.42 -14.08 4.44
N LEU A 172 -11.39 -13.21 4.73
CA LEU A 172 -11.31 -12.35 5.88
C LEU A 172 -11.78 -13.10 7.14
N TYR A 173 -10.86 -13.24 8.08
CA TYR A 173 -11.08 -13.79 9.41
C TYR A 173 -10.68 -12.77 10.48
N TRP A 174 -11.05 -13.03 11.73
CA TRP A 174 -10.95 -12.04 12.80
C TRP A 174 -9.52 -11.50 13.01
N ASP A 175 -8.50 -12.37 13.07
CA ASP A 175 -7.13 -11.92 13.34
C ASP A 175 -6.58 -11.06 12.19
N LEU A 176 -6.84 -11.44 10.93
CA LEU A 176 -6.47 -10.64 9.76
C LEU A 176 -7.14 -9.25 9.79
N TYR A 177 -8.40 -9.21 10.21
CA TYR A 177 -9.13 -7.96 10.40
C TYR A 177 -8.48 -7.06 11.45
N ILE A 178 -8.08 -7.63 12.60
CA ILE A 178 -7.34 -6.92 13.64
C ILE A 178 -5.96 -6.45 13.14
N GLU A 179 -5.26 -7.25 12.34
CA GLU A 179 -4.01 -6.88 11.69
C GLU A 179 -4.19 -5.65 10.79
N GLY A 180 -5.23 -5.64 9.95
CA GLY A 180 -5.58 -4.50 9.10
C GLY A 180 -5.89 -3.24 9.89
N LEU A 181 -6.67 -3.34 10.98
CA LEU A 181 -6.91 -2.22 11.89
C LEU A 181 -5.62 -1.69 12.52
N ASN A 182 -4.71 -2.58 12.90
CA ASN A 182 -3.42 -2.18 13.46
C ASN A 182 -2.51 -1.52 12.42
N ALA A 183 -2.52 -2.00 11.17
CA ALA A 183 -1.83 -1.35 10.06
C ALA A 183 -2.36 0.07 9.83
N TRP A 184 -3.68 0.23 9.82
CA TRP A 184 -4.33 1.53 9.69
C TRP A 184 -3.94 2.48 10.83
N ARG A 185 -3.95 2.02 12.10
CA ARG A 185 -3.55 2.84 13.26
C ARG A 185 -2.10 3.31 13.16
N ARG A 186 -1.19 2.45 12.72
CA ARG A 186 0.23 2.81 12.51
C ARG A 186 0.37 3.85 11.40
N ALA A 187 -0.32 3.68 10.27
CA ALA A 187 -0.35 4.66 9.19
C ALA A 187 -0.94 6.00 9.63
N LYS A 188 -2.01 5.98 10.44
CA LYS A 188 -2.68 7.18 10.92
C LYS A 188 -1.80 8.03 11.84
N THR A 189 -0.95 7.38 12.63
CA THR A 189 0.02 8.06 13.50
C THR A 189 0.97 8.93 12.66
N VAL A 190 1.47 8.41 11.53
CA VAL A 190 2.34 9.16 10.60
C VAL A 190 1.66 10.40 10.02
N ILE A 191 0.38 10.28 9.69
CA ILE A 191 -0.38 11.34 9.02
C ILE A 191 -0.78 12.45 10.00
N MET A 192 -1.18 12.11 11.24
CA MET A 192 -1.65 13.11 12.20
C MET A 192 -0.58 14.08 12.70
N HIS A 193 0.69 13.69 12.68
CA HIS A 193 1.77 14.63 13.00
C HIS A 193 1.93 15.75 11.96
N ASN A 194 1.38 15.59 10.75
CA ASN A 194 1.57 16.52 9.63
C ASN A 194 0.37 17.43 9.35
N THR A 195 -0.30 17.94 10.39
CA THR A 195 -1.26 19.03 10.17
C THR A 195 -0.54 20.21 9.49
N PRO A 196 -1.14 20.93 8.52
CA PRO A 196 -0.46 21.90 7.63
C PRO A 196 0.15 23.15 8.28
N THR A 197 0.38 23.15 9.59
CA THR A 197 1.15 24.19 10.26
C THR A 197 2.63 24.10 9.85
N ALA A 198 3.32 25.24 9.82
CA ALA A 198 4.70 25.38 9.35
C ALA A 198 5.63 24.25 9.83
N PRO A 199 6.56 23.76 8.98
CA PRO A 199 7.43 22.62 9.28
C PRO A 199 8.08 22.74 10.66
N LYS A 200 7.65 21.91 11.61
CA LYS A 200 8.28 21.83 12.92
C LYS A 200 9.57 21.03 12.73
N ASN A 201 10.73 21.67 12.88
CA ASN A 201 12.03 21.00 12.84
C ASN A 201 12.34 20.30 11.50
N ARG A 202 12.10 20.97 10.37
CA ARG A 202 12.45 20.47 9.04
C ARG A 202 13.93 20.07 8.97
N LYS A 203 14.26 18.89 8.43
CA LYS A 203 15.65 18.41 8.30
C LYS A 203 15.95 17.90 6.90
N LEU A 204 17.10 18.26 6.35
CA LEU A 204 17.61 17.72 5.09
C LEU A 204 17.98 16.26 5.33
N ILE A 205 17.41 15.34 4.54
CA ILE A 205 17.69 13.91 4.65
C ILE A 205 18.55 13.41 3.49
N GLY A 206 18.41 13.99 2.29
CA GLY A 206 19.21 13.56 1.15
C GLY A 206 18.89 14.33 -0.12
N TYR A 207 19.16 13.69 -1.26
CA TYR A 207 18.92 14.25 -2.59
C TYR A 207 18.20 13.25 -3.48
N SER A 208 17.48 13.73 -4.48
CA SER A 208 16.87 12.88 -5.51
C SER A 208 16.90 13.56 -6.87
N GLY A 209 16.97 12.78 -7.94
CA GLY A 209 16.79 13.28 -9.30
C GLY A 209 15.34 13.06 -9.72
N LEU A 210 14.57 14.13 -9.89
CA LEU A 210 13.13 14.06 -10.08
C LEU A 210 12.68 14.79 -11.37
N PRO A 211 11.78 14.19 -12.17
CA PRO A 211 11.04 14.89 -13.20
C PRO A 211 10.23 16.06 -12.66
N GLY A 212 10.04 17.08 -13.49
CA GLY A 212 9.32 18.31 -13.11
C GLY A 212 7.94 18.05 -12.51
N PHE A 213 7.17 17.15 -13.15
CA PHE A 213 5.82 16.82 -12.70
C PHE A 213 5.77 16.08 -11.35
N TRP A 214 6.80 15.32 -10.98
CA TRP A 214 6.88 14.71 -9.64
C TRP A 214 7.21 15.72 -8.56
N ILE A 215 8.03 16.72 -8.87
CA ILE A 215 8.30 17.84 -7.96
C ILE A 215 6.98 18.56 -7.64
N ASP A 216 6.16 18.82 -8.65
CA ASP A 216 4.85 19.45 -8.48
C ASP A 216 3.88 18.60 -7.64
N LEU A 217 3.86 17.28 -7.85
CA LEU A 217 3.04 16.35 -7.04
C LEU A 217 3.46 16.37 -5.57
N ILE A 218 4.76 16.22 -5.28
CA ILE A 218 5.26 16.23 -3.91
C ILE A 218 5.00 17.58 -3.22
N GLY A 219 5.17 18.69 -3.96
CA GLY A 219 4.87 20.04 -3.48
C GLY A 219 3.41 20.23 -3.08
N LYS A 220 2.48 19.50 -3.72
CA LYS A 220 1.06 19.45 -3.34
C LYS A 220 0.75 18.49 -2.19
N GLY A 221 1.75 17.77 -1.68
CA GLY A 221 1.57 16.71 -0.69
C GLY A 221 1.07 15.39 -1.27
N GLU A 222 1.16 15.22 -2.59
CA GLU A 222 0.82 13.97 -3.28
C GLU A 222 2.03 13.02 -3.33
N GLY A 223 1.76 11.74 -3.60
CA GLY A 223 2.79 10.70 -3.69
C GLY A 223 3.23 10.48 -5.13
N ILE A 224 4.44 9.97 -5.34
CA ILE A 224 4.86 9.49 -6.65
C ILE A 224 4.16 8.16 -6.93
N VAL A 225 3.44 8.09 -8.03
CA VAL A 225 2.67 6.92 -8.45
C VAL A 225 3.01 6.65 -9.90
N GLU A 226 4.06 5.86 -10.16
CA GLU A 226 4.41 5.48 -11.52
C GLU A 226 4.71 3.98 -11.64
N PRO A 227 3.78 3.18 -12.19
CA PRO A 227 3.94 1.73 -12.37
C PRO A 227 5.05 1.34 -13.32
N LYS A 228 5.48 2.19 -14.26
CA LYS A 228 6.38 1.78 -15.35
C LYS A 228 7.77 2.39 -15.25
N THR A 229 8.27 2.53 -14.04
CA THR A 229 9.63 2.96 -13.75
C THR A 229 10.55 1.75 -13.52
N PRO A 230 11.85 1.82 -13.84
CA PRO A 230 12.84 0.76 -13.56
C PRO A 230 13.16 0.60 -12.05
N TYR A 231 12.24 0.98 -11.17
CA TYR A 231 12.40 1.00 -9.72
C TYR A 231 12.33 -0.40 -9.12
N ARG A 232 13.38 -0.78 -8.40
CA ARG A 232 13.59 -2.13 -7.86
C ARG A 232 12.84 -2.42 -6.55
N TRP A 233 12.22 -1.42 -5.95
CA TRP A 233 11.47 -1.53 -4.69
C TRP A 233 10.02 -1.05 -4.83
N GLY A 234 9.50 -1.00 -6.06
CA GLY A 234 8.09 -0.72 -6.34
C GLY A 234 7.80 0.75 -6.55
N TYR A 235 6.58 1.15 -6.18
CA TYR A 235 6.07 2.51 -6.27
C TYR A 235 6.62 3.37 -5.14
N ALA A 236 7.89 3.72 -5.24
CA ALA A 236 8.60 4.39 -4.17
C ALA A 236 9.36 5.62 -4.66
N PHE A 237 9.58 6.54 -3.72
CA PHE A 237 10.43 7.70 -3.85
C PHE A 237 11.85 7.35 -3.40
N TYR A 238 12.80 7.46 -4.32
CA TYR A 238 14.21 7.09 -4.12
C TYR A 238 15.04 8.31 -3.73
N ILE A 239 15.82 8.16 -2.67
CA ILE A 239 16.62 9.23 -2.09
C ILE A 239 18.04 8.72 -1.90
N ALA A 240 19.00 9.49 -2.40
CA ALA A 240 20.42 9.26 -2.26
C ALA A 240 20.99 10.12 -1.12
N ASP A 241 22.03 9.62 -0.47
CA ASP A 241 22.83 10.36 0.51
C ASP A 241 23.95 11.20 -0.13
N TYR A 242 24.05 11.27 -1.46
CA TYR A 242 25.01 12.11 -2.17
C TYR A 242 24.39 12.80 -3.40
N ILE A 243 24.73 14.08 -3.58
CA ILE A 243 24.18 14.89 -4.68
C ILE A 243 24.63 14.41 -6.07
N GLU A 244 25.87 13.97 -6.22
CA GLU A 244 26.36 13.45 -7.52
C GLU A 244 25.62 12.19 -7.95
N LEU A 245 25.17 11.38 -6.99
CA LEU A 245 24.36 10.21 -7.29
C LEU A 245 22.92 10.60 -7.67
N ALA A 246 22.32 11.57 -6.97
CA ALA A 246 21.05 12.13 -7.38
C ALA A 246 21.12 12.76 -8.79
N LYS A 247 22.24 13.40 -9.14
CA LYS A 247 22.51 13.92 -10.49
C LYS A 247 22.64 12.81 -11.53
N TYR A 248 23.33 11.71 -11.22
CA TYR A 248 23.37 10.53 -12.07
C TYR A 248 21.95 10.00 -12.36
N PHE A 249 21.13 9.82 -11.33
CA PHE A 249 19.75 9.36 -11.49
C PHE A 249 18.83 10.39 -12.16
N CYS A 250 19.10 11.68 -11.98
CA CYS A 250 18.40 12.75 -12.71
C CYS A 250 18.61 12.60 -14.23
N GLY A 251 19.86 12.38 -14.66
CA GLY A 251 20.18 12.12 -16.07
C GLY A 251 19.58 10.82 -16.58
N TRP A 252 19.61 9.77 -15.76
CA TRP A 252 19.02 8.47 -16.10
C TRP A 252 17.49 8.56 -16.25
N ASN A 253 16.79 9.22 -15.33
CA ASN A 253 15.35 9.44 -15.42
C ASN A 253 14.95 10.22 -16.68
N GLY A 254 15.73 11.24 -17.07
CA GLY A 254 15.51 11.96 -18.33
C GLY A 254 15.50 11.05 -19.56
N THR A 255 16.33 10.00 -19.58
CA THR A 255 16.35 9.03 -20.68
C THR A 255 15.15 8.07 -20.70
N TRP A 256 14.58 7.75 -19.53
CA TRP A 256 13.45 6.81 -19.43
C TRP A 256 12.08 7.48 -19.56
N ILE A 257 11.95 8.70 -19.02
CA ILE A 257 10.66 9.39 -18.86
C ILE A 257 10.45 10.40 -19.99
N ASN A 258 11.43 10.61 -20.88
CA ASN A 258 11.41 11.62 -21.94
C ASN A 258 11.05 13.03 -21.40
N ASP A 259 11.56 13.36 -20.20
CA ASP A 259 11.33 14.64 -19.53
C ASP A 259 12.56 15.54 -19.63
N ASP A 260 12.42 16.70 -20.27
CA ASP A 260 13.44 17.74 -20.33
C ASP A 260 13.49 18.60 -19.05
N GLY A 261 12.53 18.42 -18.15
CA GLY A 261 12.37 19.18 -16.91
C GLY A 261 12.96 18.54 -15.65
N SER A 262 13.70 17.44 -15.76
CA SER A 262 14.25 16.73 -14.60
C SER A 262 15.28 17.57 -13.83
N LYS A 263 15.16 17.62 -12.50
CA LYS A 263 16.04 18.40 -11.61
C LYS A 263 16.57 17.56 -10.46
N VAL A 264 17.78 17.88 -10.04
CA VAL A 264 18.30 17.45 -8.75
C VAL A 264 17.58 18.24 -7.66
N CYS A 265 17.03 17.54 -6.69
CA CYS A 265 16.28 18.11 -5.58
C CYS A 265 16.95 17.77 -4.26
N GLU A 266 16.97 18.73 -3.34
CA GLU A 266 17.11 18.43 -1.92
C GLU A 266 15.83 17.78 -1.42
N VAL A 267 15.99 16.78 -0.55
CA VAL A 267 14.87 16.04 0.03
C VAL A 267 14.84 16.27 1.53
N TRP A 268 13.75 16.86 1.99
CA TRP A 268 13.56 17.30 3.36
C TRP A 268 12.44 16.49 4.01
N VAL A 269 12.61 16.17 5.31
CA VAL A 269 11.47 15.79 6.15
C VAL A 269 10.87 17.03 6.79
N ARG A 270 9.56 17.16 6.72
CA ARG A 270 8.75 18.28 7.22
C ARG A 270 8.71 18.31 8.75
N ASP A 271 8.68 17.13 9.36
CA ASP A 271 8.68 16.92 10.81
C ASP A 271 9.72 15.85 11.16
N TYR A 272 10.82 16.27 11.79
CA TYR A 272 11.90 15.36 12.16
C TYR A 272 11.55 14.47 13.36
N GLU A 273 10.65 14.89 14.24
CA GLU A 273 10.22 14.06 15.38
C GLU A 273 9.32 12.92 14.88
N ALA A 274 8.40 13.22 13.97
CA ALA A 274 7.60 12.22 13.31
C ALA A 274 8.48 11.26 12.49
N TRP A 275 9.48 11.77 11.78
CA TRP A 275 10.50 10.93 11.11
C TRP A 275 11.15 9.96 12.09
N GLN A 276 11.56 10.42 13.28
CA GLN A 276 12.19 9.58 14.30
C GLN A 276 11.28 8.44 14.77
N SER A 277 9.96 8.68 14.84
CA SER A 277 8.97 7.69 15.28
C SER A 277 8.66 6.58 14.26
N ILE A 278 8.95 6.80 12.98
CA ILE A 278 8.63 5.83 11.93
C ILE A 278 9.62 4.67 11.92
N ASN A 279 9.07 3.49 11.65
CA ASN A 279 9.83 2.27 11.43
C ASN A 279 10.80 2.43 10.25
N LYS A 280 12.06 2.06 10.47
CA LYS A 280 13.11 2.11 9.45
C LYS A 280 13.84 0.78 9.44
N VAL A 281 14.14 0.27 8.26
CA VAL A 281 14.82 -1.01 8.11
C VAL A 281 15.89 -0.95 7.04
N TRP A 282 17.06 -1.55 7.32
CA TRP A 282 18.07 -1.81 6.33
C TRP A 282 17.94 -3.23 5.78
N VAL A 283 17.72 -3.37 4.49
CA VAL A 283 17.53 -4.68 3.84
C VAL A 283 18.78 -5.13 3.09
N PRO A 284 19.06 -6.44 3.03
CA PRO A 284 20.15 -6.96 2.22
C PRO A 284 19.83 -6.78 0.72
N GLU A 285 20.87 -6.58 -0.09
CA GLU A 285 20.72 -6.46 -1.55
C GLU A 285 20.73 -7.82 -2.24
N ASN A 286 21.69 -8.69 -1.90
CA ASN A 286 21.86 -10.00 -2.52
C ASN A 286 21.58 -11.14 -1.53
N GLY A 287 20.73 -12.11 -1.93
CA GLY A 287 20.72 -13.46 -1.34
C GLY A 287 20.01 -13.62 0.02
N GLY A 288 19.32 -12.60 0.54
CA GLY A 288 18.61 -12.65 1.82
C GLY A 288 17.12 -12.98 1.76
N GLY A 289 16.56 -13.27 0.57
CA GLY A 289 15.15 -13.62 0.39
C GLY A 289 14.17 -12.45 0.24
N LEU A 290 14.62 -11.19 0.27
CA LEU A 290 13.77 -10.06 -0.06
C LEU A 290 13.67 -9.86 -1.56
N ILE A 291 12.43 -9.78 -2.05
CA ILE A 291 12.14 -9.78 -3.48
C ILE A 291 12.25 -8.34 -4.00
N GLN A 292 13.25 -8.08 -4.84
CA GLN A 292 13.31 -6.88 -5.67
C GLN A 292 12.22 -6.95 -6.73
N MET A 293 11.78 -5.80 -7.21
CA MET A 293 10.70 -5.63 -8.16
C MET A 293 11.22 -5.37 -9.58
N ASN A 294 10.45 -5.81 -10.56
CA ASN A 294 10.67 -5.49 -11.97
C ASN A 294 9.43 -4.83 -12.57
N ASN A 295 9.11 -3.65 -12.06
CA ASN A 295 7.91 -2.88 -12.41
C ASN A 295 7.72 -2.67 -13.93
N ILE A 296 8.80 -2.62 -14.71
CA ILE A 296 8.72 -2.48 -16.18
C ILE A 296 8.07 -3.69 -16.84
N HIS A 297 8.40 -4.88 -16.35
CA HIS A 297 8.02 -6.14 -17.00
C HIS A 297 6.91 -6.89 -16.28
N TRP A 298 6.62 -6.52 -15.04
CA TRP A 298 5.61 -7.18 -14.22
C TRP A 298 4.24 -6.56 -14.40
N SER A 299 3.22 -7.41 -14.31
CA SER A 299 1.83 -7.00 -14.16
C SER A 299 1.60 -6.32 -12.80
N TYR A 300 0.45 -5.65 -12.65
CA TYR A 300 0.01 -5.11 -11.36
C TYR A 300 -0.13 -6.20 -10.30
N GLU A 301 -0.55 -7.41 -10.68
CA GLU A 301 -0.68 -8.54 -9.75
C GLU A 301 0.68 -9.01 -9.26
N GLU A 302 1.65 -9.22 -10.16
CA GLU A 302 3.01 -9.61 -9.78
C GLU A 302 3.66 -8.53 -8.90
N THR A 303 3.46 -7.26 -9.25
CA THR A 303 3.96 -6.11 -8.49
C THR A 303 3.29 -6.04 -7.11
N GLY A 304 1.98 -6.13 -7.05
CA GLY A 304 1.22 -6.14 -5.79
C GLY A 304 1.65 -7.31 -4.88
N GLN A 305 1.74 -8.52 -5.44
CA GLN A 305 2.08 -9.71 -4.69
C GLN A 305 3.50 -9.64 -4.12
N ASN A 306 4.44 -9.12 -4.91
CA ASN A 306 5.81 -8.90 -4.47
C ASN A 306 5.91 -7.88 -3.33
N GLN A 307 5.15 -6.78 -3.41
CA GLN A 307 5.09 -5.80 -2.34
C GLN A 307 4.54 -6.42 -1.05
N GLU A 308 3.44 -7.18 -1.12
CA GLU A 308 2.86 -7.85 0.05
C GLU A 308 3.81 -8.91 0.64
N ASP A 309 4.54 -9.64 -0.20
CA ASP A 309 5.56 -10.59 0.26
C ASP A 309 6.72 -9.90 0.96
N ARG A 310 7.19 -8.76 0.43
CA ARG A 310 8.21 -7.93 1.06
C ARG A 310 7.73 -7.40 2.41
N ASP A 311 6.54 -6.82 2.47
CA ASP A 311 5.97 -6.25 3.69
C ASP A 311 5.92 -7.31 4.80
N ARG A 312 5.55 -8.56 4.47
CA ARG A 312 5.57 -9.70 5.39
C ARG A 312 6.97 -10.07 5.86
N ILE A 313 7.96 -10.14 4.96
CA ILE A 313 9.34 -10.47 5.32
C ILE A 313 9.90 -9.41 6.27
N ILE A 314 9.66 -8.12 5.97
CA ILE A 314 10.11 -6.99 6.79
C ILE A 314 9.39 -6.95 8.14
N ALA A 315 8.09 -7.28 8.19
CA ALA A 315 7.39 -7.49 9.44
C ALA A 315 8.00 -8.62 10.28
N GLY A 316 8.51 -9.69 9.63
CA GLY A 316 9.27 -10.76 10.27
C GLY A 316 10.59 -10.30 10.91
N PHE A 317 11.12 -9.15 10.53
CA PHE A 317 12.25 -8.48 11.20
C PHE A 317 11.82 -7.58 12.36
N GLY A 318 10.52 -7.57 12.71
CA GLY A 318 9.96 -6.71 13.75
C GLY A 318 9.62 -5.30 13.26
N VAL A 319 9.56 -5.07 11.95
CA VAL A 319 9.36 -3.74 11.35
C VAL A 319 8.06 -3.73 10.53
N PRO A 320 6.87 -3.56 11.13
CA PRO A 320 5.63 -3.55 10.36
C PRO A 320 5.45 -2.26 9.55
N THR A 321 4.59 -2.29 8.53
CA THR A 321 4.19 -1.09 7.76
C THR A 321 3.47 -0.05 8.61
N PRO A 322 3.56 1.25 8.28
CA PRO A 322 4.44 1.83 7.27
C PRO A 322 5.91 1.86 7.76
N TYR A 323 6.85 1.75 6.83
CA TYR A 323 8.29 1.85 7.13
C TYR A 323 9.03 2.57 6.00
N VAL A 324 10.27 2.96 6.28
CA VAL A 324 11.24 3.44 5.28
C VAL A 324 12.32 2.39 5.11
N LEU A 325 12.66 2.08 3.87
CA LEU A 325 13.60 1.04 3.52
C LEU A 325 14.94 1.66 3.13
N PHE A 326 16.02 1.09 3.66
CA PHE A 326 17.39 1.40 3.28
C PHE A 326 18.01 0.17 2.64
N SER A 327 18.81 0.35 1.59
CA SER A 327 19.55 -0.75 0.98
C SER A 327 20.94 -0.28 0.56
N ARG A 328 21.84 -1.24 0.31
CA ARG A 328 23.13 -0.96 -0.33
C ARG A 328 23.03 -1.39 -1.78
N HIS A 329 23.11 -0.48 -2.72
CA HIS A 329 22.94 -0.80 -4.14
C HIS A 329 24.29 -1.10 -4.80
N HIS A 330 24.33 -2.13 -5.65
CA HIS A 330 25.48 -2.50 -6.45
C HIS A 330 25.85 -1.40 -7.44
N TRP A 331 27.11 -1.37 -7.83
CA TRP A 331 27.57 -0.41 -8.81
C TRP A 331 26.88 -0.60 -10.17
N MET A 332 26.42 0.48 -10.79
CA MET A 332 25.93 0.51 -12.17
C MET A 332 26.88 1.31 -13.06
N ASN A 333 26.88 1.00 -14.35
CA ASN A 333 27.76 1.66 -15.31
C ASN A 333 27.55 3.19 -15.32
N GLY A 334 28.65 3.94 -15.19
CA GLY A 334 28.64 5.40 -15.16
C GLY A 334 28.28 6.04 -13.82
N MET A 335 28.05 5.24 -12.76
CA MET A 335 27.83 5.81 -11.42
C MET A 335 29.09 6.54 -10.90
N PRO A 336 28.92 7.63 -10.14
CA PRO A 336 30.03 8.41 -9.57
C PRO A 336 30.72 7.72 -8.38
N VAL A 337 30.42 6.44 -8.13
CA VAL A 337 30.97 5.64 -7.05
C VAL A 337 32.01 4.68 -7.65
N PRO A 338 33.23 4.54 -7.12
CA PRO A 338 34.22 3.62 -7.66
C PRO A 338 33.82 2.14 -7.50
N GLN A 339 34.12 1.30 -8.48
CA GLN A 339 34.00 -0.15 -8.31
C GLN A 339 35.06 -0.67 -7.30
N PRO A 340 34.75 -1.63 -6.41
CA PRO A 340 33.49 -2.37 -6.23
C PRO A 340 32.56 -1.78 -5.15
N GLN A 341 32.71 -0.49 -4.82
CA GLN A 341 31.95 0.12 -3.73
C GLN A 341 30.46 0.17 -4.06
N ARG A 342 29.65 -0.01 -3.01
CA ARG A 342 28.20 0.19 -3.05
C ARG A 342 27.84 1.56 -2.51
N TRP A 343 26.61 1.98 -2.77
CA TRP A 343 26.05 3.22 -2.25
C TRP A 343 24.78 2.95 -1.46
N SER A 344 24.36 3.90 -0.63
CA SER A 344 23.21 3.75 0.25
C SER A 344 21.96 4.38 -0.36
N GLU A 345 20.96 3.55 -0.59
CA GLU A 345 19.67 3.94 -1.14
C GLU A 345 18.62 4.01 -0.04
N MET A 346 17.84 5.09 0.00
CA MET A 346 16.66 5.19 0.84
C MET A 346 15.40 5.22 -0.02
N VAL A 347 14.40 4.44 0.38
CA VAL A 347 13.19 4.16 -0.37
C VAL A 347 12.00 4.50 0.52
N VAL A 348 11.20 5.47 0.07
CA VAL A 348 10.04 5.98 0.81
C VAL A 348 8.77 5.66 0.04
N TYR A 349 7.85 4.94 0.66
CA TYR A 349 6.55 4.61 0.07
C TYR A 349 5.57 5.78 0.18
N THR A 350 4.59 5.81 -0.72
CA THR A 350 3.68 6.95 -0.94
C THR A 350 3.00 7.45 0.33
N GLN A 351 2.54 6.57 1.23
CA GLN A 351 1.91 7.01 2.49
C GLN A 351 2.86 7.82 3.37
N VAL A 352 4.11 7.36 3.53
CA VAL A 352 5.14 8.08 4.30
C VAL A 352 5.60 9.33 3.56
N GLN A 353 5.72 9.24 2.25
CA GLN A 353 6.11 10.36 1.38
C GLN A 353 5.14 11.53 1.52
N ARG A 354 3.84 11.30 1.31
CA ARG A 354 2.79 12.33 1.39
C ARG A 354 2.76 13.02 2.75
N ALA A 355 2.94 12.23 3.80
CA ALA A 355 2.93 12.73 5.15
C ALA A 355 4.16 13.59 5.43
N LEU A 356 5.37 13.06 5.22
CA LEU A 356 6.59 13.62 5.81
C LEU A 356 7.53 14.32 4.86
N PHE A 357 7.45 14.12 3.56
CA PHE A 357 8.52 14.52 2.66
C PHE A 357 8.16 15.75 1.82
N ASP A 358 9.16 16.58 1.61
CA ASP A 358 9.11 17.74 0.73
C ASP A 358 10.41 17.81 -0.08
N VAL A 359 10.37 18.47 -1.23
CA VAL A 359 11.50 18.56 -2.15
C VAL A 359 11.76 20.00 -2.57
N VAL A 360 13.04 20.36 -2.68
CA VAL A 360 13.46 21.69 -3.16
C VAL A 360 14.33 21.50 -4.39
N PRO A 361 13.86 21.90 -5.59
CA PRO A 361 14.66 21.79 -6.80
C PRO A 361 15.87 22.71 -6.74
N LEU A 362 17.04 22.20 -7.14
CA LEU A 362 18.28 22.95 -7.24
C LEU A 362 18.50 23.45 -8.66
N THR A 363 19.15 24.61 -8.78
CA THR A 363 19.69 25.12 -10.05
C THR A 363 21.00 24.40 -10.41
N ASP A 364 21.38 24.40 -11.69
CA ASP A 364 22.67 23.83 -12.13
C ASP A 364 23.86 24.47 -11.42
N ALA A 365 23.77 25.78 -11.15
CA ALA A 365 24.79 26.51 -10.40
C ALA A 365 24.87 26.00 -8.95
N GLN A 366 23.74 25.73 -8.29
CA GLN A 366 23.72 25.14 -6.95
C GLN A 366 24.24 23.70 -6.95
N VAL A 367 23.85 22.87 -7.92
CA VAL A 367 24.37 21.50 -8.05
C VAL A 367 25.89 21.51 -8.24
N LYS A 368 26.41 22.39 -9.10
CA LYS A 368 27.87 22.54 -9.35
C LYS A 368 28.62 23.15 -8.16
N ALA A 369 28.01 24.11 -7.47
CA ALA A 369 28.62 24.80 -6.33
C ALA A 369 28.56 23.99 -5.04
N ASN A 370 27.67 22.99 -4.95
CA ASN A 370 27.57 22.10 -3.80
C ASN A 370 28.79 21.17 -3.72
N THR A 371 29.88 21.76 -3.26
CA THR A 371 31.18 21.14 -2.98
C THR A 371 31.26 20.62 -1.54
N ASN A 372 30.21 20.83 -0.74
CA ASN A 372 30.21 20.51 0.67
C ASN A 372 29.55 19.14 0.89
N PRO A 373 30.29 18.12 1.34
CA PRO A 373 29.73 16.83 1.65
C PRO A 373 28.88 16.99 2.92
N ARG A 374 27.58 16.74 2.84
CA ARG A 374 26.87 15.79 3.73
C ARG A 374 25.35 16.04 3.71
N PRO A 375 24.62 15.07 3.17
CA PRO A 375 23.86 14.14 3.96
C PRO A 375 24.88 13.21 4.61
N TYR A 376 24.75 13.01 5.92
CA TYR A 376 25.49 11.93 6.57
C TYR A 376 25.17 10.64 5.83
N PRO A 377 26.19 9.85 5.44
CA PRO A 377 25.95 8.59 4.77
C PRO A 377 24.90 7.80 5.57
N PHE A 378 23.87 7.25 4.93
CA PHE A 378 22.72 6.73 5.69
C PHE A 378 23.13 5.68 6.72
N HIS A 379 24.21 4.96 6.46
CA HIS A 379 24.76 3.97 7.38
C HIS A 379 25.34 4.56 8.67
N HIS A 380 25.86 5.79 8.64
CA HIS A 380 26.24 6.53 9.84
C HIS A 380 25.02 7.03 10.65
N GLN A 381 23.82 6.88 10.10
CA GLN A 381 22.57 7.32 10.73
C GLN A 381 21.79 6.16 11.36
N ILE A 382 22.31 4.92 11.32
CA ILE A 382 21.63 3.73 11.88
C ILE A 382 21.18 3.97 13.33
N LYS A 383 22.08 4.44 14.18
CA LYS A 383 21.78 4.72 15.60
C LYS A 383 20.92 5.97 15.76
N GLU A 384 21.23 7.05 15.05
CA GLU A 384 20.54 8.35 15.18
C GLU A 384 19.09 8.29 14.72
N TRP A 385 18.77 7.50 13.68
CA TRP A 385 17.43 7.39 13.11
C TRP A 385 16.69 6.13 13.55
N ASN A 386 17.26 5.36 14.48
CA ASN A 386 16.71 4.10 14.97
C ASN A 386 16.39 3.12 13.83
N ILE A 387 17.35 2.90 12.93
CA ILE A 387 17.21 2.00 11.80
C ILE A 387 17.44 0.56 12.27
N THR A 388 16.46 -0.30 12.06
CA THR A 388 16.60 -1.73 12.31
C THR A 388 17.49 -2.36 11.24
N VAL A 389 18.54 -3.06 11.65
CA VAL A 389 19.44 -3.79 10.74
C VAL A 389 19.37 -5.28 11.08
N PRO A 390 18.60 -6.07 10.31
CA PRO A 390 18.49 -7.53 10.50
C PRO A 390 19.86 -8.21 10.41
N SER A 391 19.99 -9.36 11.08
CA SER A 391 21.24 -10.14 11.10
C SER A 391 21.72 -10.55 9.70
N VAL A 392 20.78 -10.86 8.80
CA VAL A 392 21.09 -11.17 7.39
C VAL A 392 21.73 -9.99 6.66
N THR A 393 21.30 -8.76 6.93
CA THR A 393 21.90 -7.53 6.38
C THR A 393 23.33 -7.34 6.91
N TRP A 394 23.53 -7.53 8.22
CA TRP A 394 24.87 -7.48 8.82
C TRP A 394 25.84 -8.50 8.24
N GLN A 395 25.37 -9.71 7.95
CA GLN A 395 26.18 -10.75 7.32
C GLN A 395 26.58 -10.37 5.89
N GLU A 396 25.68 -9.74 5.13
CA GLU A 396 26.00 -9.24 3.78
C GLU A 396 27.05 -8.13 3.83
N PHE A 397 26.94 -7.19 4.76
CA PHE A 397 27.94 -6.13 4.93
C PHE A 397 29.32 -6.72 5.20
N LYS A 398 29.40 -7.67 6.16
CA LYS A 398 30.64 -8.36 6.50
C LYS A 398 31.24 -9.14 5.32
N SER A 399 30.41 -9.86 4.55
CA SER A 399 30.91 -10.64 3.40
C SER A 399 31.47 -9.76 2.28
N ARG A 400 31.12 -8.48 2.26
CA ARG A 400 31.62 -7.48 1.31
C ARG A 400 32.73 -6.58 1.88
N GLY A 401 33.21 -6.87 3.09
CA GLY A 401 34.24 -6.06 3.76
C GLY A 401 33.76 -4.68 4.20
N GLU A 402 32.45 -4.44 4.22
CA GLU A 402 31.86 -3.18 4.67
C GLU A 402 31.72 -3.23 6.21
N THR A 403 32.78 -2.86 6.92
CA THR A 403 32.86 -3.00 8.39
C THR A 403 32.70 -1.69 9.16
N ASP A 404 32.66 -0.55 8.46
CA ASP A 404 32.62 0.81 9.04
C ASP A 404 31.23 1.25 9.53
N TYR A 405 30.35 0.31 9.86
CA TYR A 405 28.94 0.56 10.18
C TYR A 405 28.64 0.59 11.68
N TYR A 406 29.67 0.72 12.53
CA TYR A 406 29.60 0.68 14.00
C TYR A 406 29.65 2.06 14.65
#